data_AF-H0A481-F1
#
_entry.id   AF-H0A481-F1
#
_cell.length_a   1.000
_cell.length_b   1.000
_cell.length_c   1.000
_cell.angle_alpha   90.00
_cell.angle_beta   90.00
_cell.angle_gamma   90.00
#
_symmetry.space_group_name_H-M   'P 1'
#
loop_
_entity.id
_entity.type
_entity.pdbx_description
1 polymer ?
#
loop_
_entity_poly.entity_id
_entity_poly.type
_entity_poly.pdbx_seq_one_letter_code
_entity_poly.pdbx_strand_id
1 'polypeptide(L)'
;MTKEELTAWALANGWQMIGGNPSLTKPSAPKEAIVRLVLKATVANLEVKKPAGKWEKVGGEAYAKITPDEQEGPPHGLGFEQVPSISMLMQENRDRMVFAKFGG
;
A
#
# COMPACT_ATOMS: atom_id res chain seq x y z
N MET A 1 -1.50 -5.58 14.05
CA MET A 1 -1.02 -6.37 12.90
C MET A 1 0.50 -6.44 12.92
N THR A 2 1.13 -7.55 12.53
CA THR A 2 2.58 -7.70 12.36
C THR A 2 3.06 -7.21 10.98
N LYS A 3 4.38 -7.19 10.77
CA LYS A 3 4.99 -6.88 9.48
C LYS A 3 4.53 -7.85 8.40
N GLU A 4 4.49 -9.14 8.72
CA GLU A 4 4.13 -10.23 7.82
C GLU A 4 2.65 -10.14 7.45
N GLU A 5 1.78 -9.93 8.44
CA GLU A 5 0.34 -9.74 8.23
C GLU A 5 0.06 -8.52 7.34
N LEU A 6 0.74 -7.40 7.58
CA LEU A 6 0.56 -6.19 6.78
C LEU A 6 1.10 -6.36 5.35
N THR A 7 2.19 -7.11 5.18
CA THR A 7 2.73 -7.46 3.86
C THR A 7 1.74 -8.35 3.11
N ALA A 8 1.24 -9.40 3.75
CA ALA A 8 0.27 -10.32 3.15
C ALA A 8 -1.03 -9.61 2.75
N TRP A 9 -1.55 -8.76 3.64
CA TRP A 9 -2.71 -7.92 3.36
C TRP A 9 -2.47 -7.05 2.12
N ALA A 10 -1.33 -6.35 2.06
CA ALA A 10 -1.03 -5.45 0.95
C ALA A 10 -1.00 -6.21 -0.39
N LEU A 11 -0.32 -7.37 -0.43
CA LEU A 11 -0.21 -8.18 -1.65
C LEU A 11 -1.58 -8.73 -2.11
N ALA A 12 -2.45 -9.11 -1.17
CA ALA A 12 -3.83 -9.51 -1.48
C ALA A 12 -4.71 -8.32 -1.97
N ASN A 13 -4.31 -7.09 -1.65
CA ASN A 13 -5.02 -5.86 -1.97
C ASN A 13 -4.42 -5.08 -3.16
N GLY A 14 -3.74 -5.78 -4.07
CA GLY A 14 -3.23 -5.18 -5.31
C GLY A 14 -1.85 -4.51 -5.17
N TRP A 15 -1.24 -4.52 -3.98
CA TRP A 15 0.12 -3.99 -3.82
C TRP A 15 1.14 -4.98 -4.39
N GLN A 16 2.32 -4.46 -4.74
CA GLN A 16 3.45 -5.25 -5.24
C GLN A 16 4.75 -4.85 -4.55
N MET A 17 5.70 -5.78 -4.44
CA MET A 17 7.00 -5.49 -3.83
C MET A 17 7.88 -4.69 -4.79
N ILE A 18 8.21 -3.44 -4.42
CA ILE A 18 9.14 -2.59 -5.17
C ILE A 18 10.15 -2.02 -4.17
N GLY A 19 11.45 -2.21 -4.45
CA GLY A 19 12.51 -1.69 -3.59
C GLY A 19 12.39 -2.15 -2.13
N GLY A 20 11.96 -3.40 -1.90
CA GLY A 20 11.80 -3.98 -0.57
C GLY A 20 10.54 -3.56 0.19
N ASN A 21 9.62 -2.80 -0.41
CA ASN A 21 8.42 -2.31 0.24
C ASN A 21 7.16 -2.70 -0.56
N PRO A 22 6.05 -3.09 0.09
CA PRO A 22 4.76 -3.13 -0.57
C PRO A 22 4.45 -1.74 -1.13
N SER A 23 4.13 -1.68 -2.42
CA SER A 23 3.95 -0.42 -3.14
C SER A 23 2.76 -0.47 -4.09
N LEU A 24 2.13 0.70 -4.30
CA LEU A 24 1.17 0.94 -5.37
C LEU A 24 1.81 1.78 -6.46
N THR A 25 1.41 1.51 -7.70
CA THR A 25 1.95 2.16 -8.90
C THR A 25 0.84 2.75 -9.75
N LYS A 26 1.14 3.77 -10.54
CA LYS A 26 0.18 4.25 -11.54
C LYS A 26 -0.04 3.18 -12.61
N PRO A 27 -1.26 3.04 -13.17
CA PRO A 27 -1.50 2.13 -14.29
C PRO A 27 -0.56 2.36 -15.47
N SER A 28 -0.28 3.63 -15.80
CA SER A 28 0.62 4.02 -16.89
C SER A 28 2.11 3.82 -16.61
N ALA A 29 2.49 3.61 -15.35
CA ALA A 29 3.88 3.42 -14.93
C ALA A 29 3.98 2.30 -13.88
N PRO A 30 3.72 1.04 -14.26
CA PRO A 30 3.51 -0.07 -13.31
C PRO A 30 4.77 -0.49 -12.56
N LYS A 31 5.95 0.02 -12.95
CA LYS A 31 7.25 -0.23 -12.32
C LYS A 31 7.68 0.90 -11.36
N GLU A 32 6.93 1.99 -11.30
CA GLU A 32 7.25 3.15 -10.46
C GLU A 32 6.29 3.23 -9.26
N ALA A 33 6.83 3.01 -8.07
CA ALA A 33 6.10 3.21 -6.82
C ALA A 33 5.74 4.68 -6.62
N ILE A 34 4.46 4.95 -6.35
CA ILE A 34 3.95 6.26 -5.97
C ILE A 34 3.35 6.30 -4.56
N VAL A 35 3.00 5.13 -4.02
CA VAL A 35 2.65 4.92 -2.61
C VAL A 35 3.40 3.70 -2.14
N ARG A 36 3.92 3.72 -0.91
CA ARG A 36 4.60 2.57 -0.31
C ARG A 36 4.30 2.43 1.18
N LEU A 37 4.31 1.20 1.66
CA LEU A 37 4.34 0.87 3.08
C LEU A 37 5.79 0.62 3.49
N VAL A 38 6.34 1.49 4.32
CA VAL A 38 7.69 1.34 4.89
C VAL A 38 7.59 0.58 6.20
N LEU A 39 7.95 -0.69 6.16
CA LEU A 39 7.84 -1.64 7.26
C LEU A 39 9.13 -1.69 8.08
N LYS A 40 9.20 -0.90 9.16
CA LYS A 40 10.34 -0.85 10.09
C LYS A 40 10.20 -1.92 11.17
N ALA A 41 11.11 -1.93 12.15
CA ALA A 41 11.14 -2.95 13.21
C ALA A 41 9.86 -3.02 14.05
N THR A 42 9.33 -1.86 14.49
CA THR A 42 8.17 -1.80 15.41
C THR A 42 7.01 -0.99 14.85
N VAL A 43 7.21 -0.29 13.74
CA VAL A 43 6.24 0.64 13.14
C VAL A 43 6.14 0.41 11.64
N ALA A 44 4.97 0.67 11.09
CA ALA A 44 4.76 0.81 9.66
C ALA A 44 4.42 2.27 9.32
N ASN A 45 4.91 2.75 8.18
CA ASN A 45 4.57 4.08 7.68
C ASN A 45 3.98 3.99 6.29
N LEU A 46 2.94 4.78 6.03
CA LEU A 46 2.40 5.03 4.70
C LEU A 46 3.10 6.26 4.12
N GLU A 47 3.76 6.10 2.99
CA GLU A 47 4.46 7.18 2.32
C GLU A 47 3.96 7.35 0.88
N VAL A 48 3.87 8.60 0.45
CA VAL A 48 3.46 8.98 -0.91
C VAL A 48 4.60 9.74 -1.58
N LYS A 49 4.83 9.47 -2.87
CA LYS A 49 5.83 10.13 -3.69
C LYS A 49 5.26 11.43 -4.26
N LYS A 50 5.88 12.57 -3.94
CA LYS A 50 5.56 13.86 -4.57
C LYS A 50 5.98 13.88 -6.04
N PRO A 51 5.43 14.78 -6.88
CA PRO A 51 5.87 14.96 -8.27
C PRO A 51 7.37 15.20 -8.43
N ALA A 52 8.00 15.88 -7.46
CA ALA A 52 9.46 16.08 -7.42
C ALA A 52 10.27 14.84 -7.01
N GLY A 53 9.62 13.69 -6.84
CA GLY A 53 10.25 12.40 -6.50
C GLY A 53 10.52 12.17 -5.02
N LYS A 54 10.31 13.17 -4.15
CA LYS A 54 10.49 13.05 -2.70
C LYS A 54 9.35 12.24 -2.06
N TRP A 55 9.70 11.32 -1.17
CA TRP A 55 8.74 10.62 -0.32
C TRP A 55 8.30 11.47 0.87
N GLU A 56 7.01 11.48 1.14
CA GLU A 56 6.40 12.12 2.30
C GLU A 56 5.59 11.10 3.08
N LYS A 57 5.80 11.07 4.40
CA LYS A 57 5.00 10.26 5.31
C LYS A 57 3.62 10.90 5.47
N VAL A 58 2.59 10.15 5.13
CA VAL A 58 1.18 10.52 5.32
C VAL A 58 0.72 10.11 6.71
N GLY A 59 1.04 8.87 7.09
CA GLY A 59 0.66 8.31 8.37
C GLY A 59 1.59 7.18 8.76
N GLY A 60 1.44 6.69 9.98
CA GLY A 60 2.21 5.55 10.45
C GLY A 60 2.06 5.34 11.94
N GLU A 61 2.05 4.08 12.32
CA GLU A 61 1.70 3.63 13.66
C GLU A 61 2.49 2.36 14.02
N ALA A 62 2.62 2.09 15.31
CA ALA A 62 3.17 0.86 15.84
C ALA A 62 2.31 -0.34 15.42
N TYR A 63 2.96 -1.45 15.08
CA TYR A 63 2.28 -2.70 14.70
C TYR A 63 1.20 -3.14 15.71
N ALA A 64 1.48 -2.97 17.00
CA ALA A 64 0.57 -3.30 18.09
C ALA A 64 -0.74 -2.48 18.09
N LYS A 65 -0.77 -1.33 17.40
CA LYS A 65 -1.91 -0.42 17.33
C LYS A 65 -2.59 -0.39 15.95
N ILE A 66 -2.00 -1.05 14.94
CA ILE A 66 -2.64 -1.22 13.64
C ILE A 66 -3.67 -2.33 13.75
N THR A 67 -4.93 -1.99 13.48
CA THR A 67 -6.05 -2.95 13.47
C THR A 67 -6.49 -3.24 12.03
N PRO A 68 -6.74 -4.52 11.68
CA PRO A 68 -7.33 -4.85 10.40
C PRO A 68 -8.74 -4.26 10.30
N ASP A 69 -9.16 -3.94 9.09
CA ASP A 69 -10.55 -3.55 8.80
C ASP A 69 -11.43 -4.81 8.69
N GLU A 70 -12.63 -4.77 9.28
CA GLU A 70 -13.56 -5.91 9.33
C GLU A 70 -14.14 -6.29 7.95
N GLN A 71 -14.08 -5.37 6.98
CA GLN A 71 -14.60 -5.55 5.62
C GLN A 71 -13.47 -5.77 4.60
N GLU A 72 -12.30 -6.22 5.06
CA GLU A 72 -11.09 -6.39 4.24
C GLU A 72 -10.56 -5.09 3.59
N GLY A 73 -10.97 -3.92 4.12
CA GLY A 73 -10.49 -2.61 3.71
C GLY A 73 -9.07 -2.26 4.19
N PRO A 74 -8.65 -0.98 4.02
CA PRO A 74 -7.38 -0.50 4.54
C PRO A 74 -7.28 -0.58 6.07
N PRO A 75 -6.18 -1.11 6.65
CA PRO A 75 -5.99 -1.15 8.09
C PRO A 75 -6.04 0.24 8.72
N HIS A 76 -6.62 0.32 9.92
CA HIS A 76 -6.71 1.57 10.65
C HIS A 76 -5.36 1.97 11.28
N GLY A 77 -5.17 3.27 11.49
CA GLY A 77 -3.97 3.85 12.12
C GLY A 77 -2.83 4.20 11.16
N LEU A 78 -2.92 3.81 9.89
CA LEU A 78 -1.88 4.11 8.88
C LEU A 78 -2.09 5.40 8.09
N GLY A 79 -3.21 6.10 8.29
CA GLY A 79 -3.49 7.37 7.64
C GLY A 79 -4.07 7.24 6.22
N PHE A 80 -4.64 6.07 5.87
CA PHE A 80 -5.28 5.85 4.56
C PHE A 80 -6.45 6.82 4.32
N GLU A 81 -7.17 7.18 5.38
CA GLU A 81 -8.28 8.13 5.39
C GLU A 81 -7.86 9.55 5.00
N GLN A 82 -6.57 9.89 5.14
CA GLN A 82 -6.04 11.22 4.83
C GLN A 82 -5.81 11.43 3.33
N VAL A 83 -5.78 10.35 2.55
CA VAL A 83 -5.53 10.41 1.09
C VAL A 83 -6.55 9.54 0.36
N PRO A 84 -7.74 10.09 0.05
CA PRO A 84 -8.83 9.35 -0.60
C PRO A 84 -8.45 8.70 -1.93
N SER A 85 -7.45 9.25 -2.64
CA SER A 85 -6.98 8.71 -3.91
C SER A 85 -6.22 7.39 -3.79
N ILE A 86 -5.76 6.99 -2.58
CA ILE A 86 -5.08 5.71 -2.38
C ILE A 86 -6.05 4.54 -2.61
N SER A 87 -7.31 4.65 -2.17
CA SER A 87 -8.32 3.60 -2.36
C SER A 87 -8.57 3.31 -3.85
N MET A 88 -8.67 4.37 -4.66
CA MET A 88 -8.81 4.24 -6.11
C MET A 88 -7.58 3.56 -6.73
N LEU A 89 -6.38 3.93 -6.29
CA LEU A 89 -5.14 3.33 -6.76
C LEU A 89 -5.03 1.85 -6.38
N MET A 90 -5.47 1.45 -5.19
CA MET A 90 -5.55 0.05 -4.78
C MET A 90 -6.46 -0.76 -5.70
N GLN A 91 -7.63 -0.22 -6.02
CA GLN A 91 -8.58 -0.84 -6.94
C GLN A 91 -7.95 -1.01 -8.34
N GLU A 92 -7.38 0.05 -8.91
CA GLU A 92 -6.72 0.00 -10.23
C GLU A 92 -5.60 -1.07 -10.28
N ASN A 93 -4.81 -1.19 -9.21
CA ASN A 93 -3.73 -2.18 -9.15
C ASN A 93 -4.27 -3.61 -8.98
N ARG A 94 -5.33 -3.80 -8.18
CA ARG A 94 -6.03 -5.08 -8.03
C ARG A 94 -6.65 -5.53 -9.35
N ASP A 95 -7.35 -4.65 -10.04
CA ASP A 95 -7.97 -4.93 -11.34
C ASP A 95 -6.91 -5.37 -12.35
N ARG A 96 -5.79 -4.63 -12.44
CA ARG A 96 -4.66 -5.02 -13.30
C ARG A 96 -4.10 -6.40 -12.95
N MET A 97 -3.97 -6.73 -11.67
CA MET A 97 -3.51 -8.05 -11.22
C MET A 97 -4.46 -9.16 -11.64
N VAL A 98 -5.77 -8.93 -11.56
CA VAL A 98 -6.80 -9.88 -11.98
C VAL A 98 -6.76 -10.06 -13.51
N PHE A 99 -6.76 -8.98 -14.28
CA PHE A 99 -6.70 -9.05 -15.75
C PHE A 99 -5.41 -9.70 -16.27
N ALA A 100 -4.27 -9.49 -15.59
CA ALA A 100 -3.02 -10.17 -15.95
C ALA A 100 -3.11 -11.70 -15.85
N LYS A 101 -4.04 -12.25 -15.05
CA LYS A 101 -4.27 -13.70 -14.94
C LYS A 101 -5.12 -14.26 -16.09
N PHE A 102 -5.86 -13.42 -16.81
CA PHE A 102 -6.71 -13.84 -17.93
C PHE A 102 -6.02 -13.76 -19.30
N GLY A 103 -4.91 -13.03 -19.41
CA GLY A 103 -4.16 -12.82 -20.66
C GLY A 103 -2.92 -13.70 -20.84
N GLY A 104 -2.83 -14.81 -20.08
CA GLY A 104 -1.76 -15.81 -20.17
C GLY A 104 -2.12 -17.01 -21.02
#